data_AF-A0A966DE12-F1
#
_entry.id   AF-A0A966DE12-F1
#
_cell.length_a   1.000
_cell.length_b   1.000
_cell.length_c   1.000
_cell.angle_alpha   90.00
_cell.angle_beta   90.00
_cell.angle_gamma   90.00
#
_symmetry.space_group_name_H-M   'P 1'
#
loop_
_entity.id
_entity.type
_entity.pdbx_description
1 polymer ?
#
loop_
_entity_poly.entity_id
_entity_poly.type
_entity_poly.pdbx_seq_one_letter_code
_entity_poly.pdbx_strand_id
1 'polypeptide(L)'
;MKNIMDENGRIQVIVTKPLVTFTEEEAEEMHETAIRNVAGIYYNELVKHLKEENPFVLDDKQAIWDRAELAARERSKMMQEGGMQYPEIECETKKILFAGTRVSPFGMVMRILNDMEFLKGKSESYKRDFAAWICLEEEFQKYCKKHAEFFGDPEYTEEYEKFEANIKKYVDTYVHTHELE
;
A
#
# COMPACT_ATOMS: atom_id res chain seq x y z
N MET A 1 16.53 -20.32 -34.06
CA MET A 1 17.03 -20.04 -35.43
C MET A 1 17.78 -21.29 -35.89
N LYS A 2 17.27 -22.02 -36.89
CA LYS A 2 17.99 -23.15 -37.50
C LYS A 2 18.46 -22.69 -38.87
N ASN A 3 19.78 -22.73 -39.09
CA ASN A 3 20.36 -22.47 -40.39
C ASN A 3 20.43 -23.80 -41.14
N ILE A 4 19.71 -23.92 -42.25
CA ILE A 4 19.79 -25.09 -43.13
C ILE A 4 20.42 -24.61 -44.43
N MET A 5 21.49 -25.27 -44.86
CA MET A 5 22.18 -24.98 -46.11
C MET A 5 21.52 -25.79 -47.21
N ASP A 6 21.02 -25.15 -48.26
CA ASP A 6 20.41 -25.85 -49.39
C ASP A 6 21.45 -26.49 -50.31
N GLU A 7 20.98 -27.32 -51.25
CA GLU A 7 21.78 -28.04 -52.23
C GLU A 7 22.60 -27.14 -53.18
N ASN A 8 22.33 -25.83 -53.19
CA ASN A 8 23.07 -24.82 -53.95
C ASN A 8 24.00 -23.97 -53.05
N GLY A 9 24.19 -24.35 -51.79
CA GLY A 9 25.08 -23.67 -50.84
C GLY A 9 24.51 -22.38 -50.25
N ARG A 10 23.21 -22.11 -50.37
CA ARG A 10 22.57 -20.92 -49.79
C ARG A 10 22.04 -21.25 -48.39
N ILE A 11 22.23 -20.33 -47.45
CA ILE A 11 21.69 -20.46 -46.09
C ILE A 11 20.21 -20.06 -46.13
N GLN A 12 19.31 -21.01 -45.89
CA GLN A 12 17.91 -20.73 -45.62
C GLN A 12 17.72 -20.52 -44.11
N VAL A 13 17.32 -19.31 -43.73
CA VAL A 13 16.99 -18.96 -42.35
C VAL A 13 15.51 -19.27 -42.12
N ILE A 14 15.22 -20.34 -41.39
CA ILE A 14 13.84 -20.66 -41.01
C ILE A 14 13.48 -19.83 -39.77
N VAL A 15 12.68 -18.78 -39.97
CA VAL A 15 12.06 -18.00 -38.88
C VAL A 15 10.85 -18.79 -38.39
N THR A 16 11.03 -19.56 -37.30
CA THR A 16 10.04 -20.52 -36.80
C THR A 16 8.85 -19.92 -36.05
N LYS A 17 8.72 -18.58 -35.96
CA LYS A 17 7.55 -17.92 -35.39
C LYS A 17 7.22 -16.66 -36.20
N PRO A 18 5.96 -16.45 -36.61
CA PRO A 18 5.56 -15.19 -37.22
C PRO A 18 5.80 -14.05 -36.22
N LEU A 19 6.34 -12.92 -36.69
CA LEU A 19 6.26 -11.67 -35.94
C LEU A 19 4.77 -11.33 -35.80
N VAL A 20 4.28 -11.27 -34.57
CA VAL A 20 2.95 -10.71 -34.29
C VAL A 20 3.12 -9.19 -34.32
N THR A 21 2.50 -8.55 -35.30
CA THR A 21 2.47 -7.09 -35.42
C THR A 21 1.11 -6.60 -34.93
N PHE A 22 1.13 -5.66 -34.00
CA PHE A 22 -0.06 -4.96 -33.51
C PHE A 22 -0.16 -3.60 -34.19
N THR A 23 -1.38 -3.10 -34.35
CA THR A 23 -1.61 -1.66 -34.57
C THR A 23 -1.25 -0.87 -33.32
N GLU A 24 -1.06 0.44 -33.46
CA GLU A 24 -0.78 1.33 -32.32
C GLU A 24 -1.92 1.28 -31.29
N GLU A 25 -3.17 1.30 -31.76
CA GLU A 25 -4.38 1.20 -30.92
C GLU A 25 -4.44 -0.13 -30.15
N GLU A 26 -4.16 -1.27 -30.81
CA GLU A 26 -4.10 -2.57 -30.14
C GLU A 26 -2.98 -2.64 -29.10
N ALA A 27 -1.82 -2.04 -29.38
CA ALA A 27 -0.71 -1.98 -28.44
C ALA A 27 -1.05 -1.12 -27.21
N GLU A 28 -1.72 0.02 -27.40
CA GLU A 28 -2.22 0.87 -26.33
C GLU A 28 -3.28 0.16 -25.48
N GLU A 29 -4.25 -0.51 -26.10
CA GLU A 29 -5.29 -1.26 -25.37
C GLU A 29 -4.69 -2.40 -24.54
N MET A 30 -3.72 -3.13 -25.10
CA MET A 30 -2.98 -4.16 -24.37
C MET A 30 -2.17 -3.57 -23.21
N HIS A 31 -1.57 -2.39 -23.40
CA HIS A 31 -0.82 -1.70 -22.36
C HIS A 31 -1.74 -1.28 -21.20
N GLU A 32 -2.87 -0.65 -21.49
CA GLU A 32 -3.85 -0.23 -20.50
C GLU A 32 -4.46 -1.45 -19.77
N THR A 33 -4.70 -2.54 -20.49
CA THR A 33 -5.15 -3.80 -19.88
C THR A 33 -4.09 -4.37 -18.92
N ALA A 34 -2.81 -4.31 -19.29
CA ALA A 34 -1.71 -4.75 -18.41
C ALA A 34 -1.63 -3.89 -17.14
N ILE A 35 -1.75 -2.57 -17.27
CA ILE A 35 -1.79 -1.64 -16.13
C ILE A 35 -2.97 -1.99 -15.20
N ARG A 36 -4.18 -2.18 -15.74
CA ARG A 36 -5.35 -2.52 -14.93
C ARG A 36 -5.20 -3.85 -14.19
N ASN A 37 -4.58 -4.85 -14.80
CA ASN A 37 -4.31 -6.12 -14.13
C ASN A 37 -3.36 -5.96 -12.95
N VAL A 38 -2.29 -5.17 -13.12
CA VAL A 38 -1.35 -4.85 -12.03
C VAL A 38 -2.04 -4.02 -10.94
N ALA A 39 -2.87 -3.04 -11.32
CA ALA A 39 -3.67 -2.27 -10.38
C ALA A 39 -4.60 -3.16 -9.56
N GLY A 40 -5.20 -4.20 -10.16
CA GLY A 40 -5.99 -5.20 -9.43
C GLY A 40 -5.19 -5.97 -8.36
N ILE A 41 -3.92 -6.26 -8.61
CA ILE A 41 -3.03 -6.89 -7.61
C ILE A 41 -2.75 -5.91 -6.47
N TYR A 42 -2.37 -4.68 -6.79
CA TYR A 42 -2.08 -3.65 -5.80
C TYR A 42 -3.30 -3.20 -4.99
N TYR A 43 -4.49 -3.23 -5.58
CA TYR A 43 -5.74 -3.00 -4.88
C TYR A 43 -5.92 -4.01 -3.75
N ASN A 44 -5.74 -5.31 -4.04
CA ASN A 44 -5.86 -6.36 -3.03
C ASN A 44 -4.79 -6.24 -1.93
N GLU A 45 -3.57 -5.87 -2.31
CA GLU A 45 -2.48 -5.64 -1.35
C GLU A 45 -2.80 -4.45 -0.43
N LEU A 46 -3.26 -3.33 -0.99
CA LEU A 46 -3.65 -2.15 -0.23
C LEU A 46 -4.86 -2.43 0.67
N VAL A 47 -5.89 -3.14 0.19
CA VAL A 47 -7.04 -3.55 1.02
C VAL A 47 -6.59 -4.41 2.19
N LYS A 48 -5.67 -5.34 1.97
CA LYS A 48 -5.13 -6.18 3.06
C LYS A 48 -4.42 -5.31 4.10
N HIS A 49 -3.53 -4.41 3.66
CA HIS A 49 -2.84 -3.46 4.54
C HIS A 49 -3.82 -2.60 5.33
N LEU A 50 -4.83 -2.03 4.67
CA LEU A 50 -5.82 -1.15 5.31
C LEU A 50 -6.71 -1.89 6.31
N LYS A 51 -7.04 -3.17 6.11
CA LYS A 51 -7.76 -3.97 7.12
C LYS A 51 -6.99 -4.10 8.43
N GLU A 52 -5.67 -4.19 8.32
CA GLU A 52 -4.78 -4.35 9.47
C GLU A 52 -4.51 -3.00 10.13
N GLU A 53 -4.16 -2.01 9.31
CA GLU A 53 -3.66 -0.74 9.77
C GLU A 53 -4.73 0.34 9.87
N ASN A 54 -5.64 0.50 8.91
CA ASN A 54 -6.61 1.62 8.92
C ASN A 54 -7.98 1.19 8.36
N PRO A 55 -8.81 0.48 9.16
CA PRO A 55 -10.02 -0.14 8.67
C PRO A 55 -11.11 0.87 8.25
N PHE A 56 -11.02 2.12 8.70
CA PHE A 56 -12.05 3.15 8.47
C PHE A 56 -12.07 3.71 7.05
N VAL A 57 -10.99 3.52 6.28
CA VAL A 57 -10.91 3.99 4.90
C VAL A 57 -11.29 2.91 3.87
N LEU A 58 -11.66 1.70 4.32
CA LEU A 58 -12.00 0.57 3.44
C LEU A 58 -13.27 0.80 2.61
N ASP A 59 -14.15 1.69 3.05
CA ASP A 59 -15.39 1.99 2.34
C ASP A 59 -15.16 2.86 1.10
N ASP A 60 -14.03 3.59 1.04
CA ASP A 60 -13.66 4.40 -0.13
C ASP A 60 -12.96 3.55 -1.20
N LYS A 61 -13.74 2.67 -1.82
CA LYS A 61 -13.26 1.76 -2.87
C LYS A 61 -12.66 2.51 -4.06
N GLN A 62 -13.14 3.71 -4.36
CA GLN A 62 -12.63 4.52 -5.47
C GLN A 62 -11.24 5.06 -5.14
N ALA A 63 -11.03 5.65 -3.97
CA ALA A 63 -9.70 6.15 -3.58
C ALA A 63 -8.66 5.02 -3.50
N ILE A 64 -9.05 3.83 -3.03
CA ILE A 64 -8.17 2.65 -3.00
C ILE A 64 -7.82 2.22 -4.44
N TRP A 65 -8.80 2.21 -5.35
CA TRP A 65 -8.57 1.89 -6.75
C TRP A 65 -7.67 2.91 -7.44
N ASP A 66 -7.96 4.20 -7.30
CA ASP A 66 -7.17 5.29 -7.87
C ASP A 66 -5.71 5.21 -7.40
N ARG A 67 -5.50 4.87 -6.12
CA ARG A 67 -4.14 4.68 -5.58
C ARG A 67 -3.43 3.48 -6.19
N ALA A 68 -4.12 2.36 -6.33
CA ALA A 68 -3.56 1.15 -6.92
C ALA A 68 -3.23 1.34 -8.41
N GLU A 69 -4.09 2.05 -9.14
CA GLU A 69 -3.87 2.42 -10.53
C GLU A 69 -2.68 3.37 -10.69
N LEU A 70 -2.58 4.39 -9.83
CA LEU A 70 -1.41 5.28 -9.80
C LEU A 70 -0.11 4.50 -9.60
N ALA A 71 -0.06 3.58 -8.62
CA ALA A 71 1.11 2.76 -8.37
C ALA A 71 1.45 1.86 -9.59
N ALA A 72 0.44 1.27 -10.23
CA ALA A 72 0.64 0.45 -11.42
C ALA A 72 1.17 1.26 -12.62
N ARG A 73 0.69 2.49 -12.80
CA ARG A 73 1.16 3.41 -13.85
C ARG A 73 2.61 3.84 -13.62
N GLU A 74 2.96 4.25 -12.40
CA GLU A 74 4.33 4.65 -12.07
C GLU A 74 5.31 3.48 -12.19
N ARG A 75 4.90 2.27 -11.80
CA ARG A 75 5.67 1.05 -12.09
C ARG A 75 5.93 0.85 -13.58
N SER A 76 4.88 0.96 -14.39
CA SER A 76 4.97 0.82 -15.84
C SER A 76 5.98 1.80 -16.43
N LYS A 77 5.89 3.07 -16.00
CA LYS A 77 6.82 4.13 -16.38
C LYS A 77 8.27 3.82 -15.99
N MET A 78 8.52 3.44 -14.74
CA MET A 78 9.86 3.06 -14.27
C MET A 78 10.45 1.87 -15.07
N MET A 79 9.62 0.92 -15.48
CA MET A 79 10.05 -0.19 -16.33
C MET A 79 10.40 0.25 -17.76
N GLN A 80 9.72 1.25 -18.30
CA GLN A 80 9.96 1.77 -19.66
C GLN A 80 11.19 2.67 -19.72
N GLU A 81 11.39 3.54 -18.72
CA GLU A 81 12.51 4.48 -18.68
C GLU A 81 13.87 3.75 -18.58
N GLY A 82 13.89 2.57 -17.96
CA GLY A 82 15.10 1.81 -17.73
C GLY A 82 16.01 2.46 -16.68
N GLY A 83 16.94 1.70 -16.13
CA GLY A 83 17.92 2.20 -15.14
C GLY A 83 17.66 1.77 -13.70
N MET A 84 16.51 1.16 -13.41
CA MET A 84 16.27 0.45 -12.14
C MET A 84 16.08 -1.04 -12.38
N GLN A 85 16.56 -1.87 -11.45
CA GLN A 85 16.25 -3.29 -11.45
C GLN A 85 14.86 -3.53 -10.88
N TYR A 86 14.25 -4.67 -11.25
CA TYR A 86 12.90 -5.03 -10.83
C TYR A 86 12.64 -4.88 -9.31
N PRO A 87 13.54 -5.31 -8.40
CA PRO A 87 13.33 -5.14 -6.96
C PRO A 87 13.28 -3.67 -6.50
N GLU A 88 14.04 -2.78 -7.15
CA GLU A 88 14.05 -1.35 -6.85
C GLU A 88 12.74 -0.70 -7.31
N ILE A 89 12.28 -1.06 -8.51
CA ILE A 89 10.98 -0.63 -9.04
C ILE A 89 9.84 -1.04 -8.11
N GLU A 90 9.81 -2.29 -7.65
CA GLU A 90 8.79 -2.75 -6.70
C GLU A 90 8.88 -1.99 -5.36
N CYS A 91 10.08 -1.69 -4.88
CA CYS A 91 10.27 -0.89 -3.66
C CYS A 91 9.65 0.50 -3.81
N GLU A 92 10.03 1.26 -4.85
CA GLU A 92 9.48 2.60 -5.10
C GLU A 92 7.98 2.57 -5.38
N THR A 93 7.50 1.56 -6.09
CA THR A 93 6.07 1.37 -6.35
C THR A 93 5.28 1.16 -5.05
N LYS A 94 5.80 0.35 -4.13
CA LYS A 94 5.18 0.17 -2.81
C LYS A 94 5.19 1.45 -1.99
N LYS A 95 6.22 2.30 -2.14
CA LYS A 95 6.23 3.61 -1.48
C LYS A 95 5.04 4.46 -1.91
N ILE A 96 4.71 4.45 -3.21
CA ILE A 96 3.55 5.14 -3.79
C ILE A 96 2.26 4.50 -3.30
N LEU A 97 2.16 3.17 -3.41
CA LEU A 97 0.97 2.38 -3.04
C LEU A 97 0.53 2.66 -1.60
N PHE A 98 1.49 2.68 -0.66
CA PHE A 98 1.24 2.87 0.77
C PHE A 98 1.49 4.31 1.25
N ALA A 99 1.65 5.29 0.36
CA ALA A 99 1.90 6.67 0.79
C ALA A 99 0.69 7.22 1.57
N GLY A 100 0.93 7.81 2.74
CA GLY A 100 -0.14 8.29 3.62
C GLY A 100 -0.85 7.19 4.43
N THR A 101 -0.46 5.92 4.28
CA THR A 101 -0.97 4.79 5.08
C THR A 101 0.10 4.16 5.98
N ARG A 102 1.28 4.79 6.07
CA ARG A 102 2.45 4.28 6.81
C ARG A 102 2.37 4.52 8.30
N VAL A 103 1.86 5.67 8.68
CA VAL A 103 1.49 5.94 10.06
C VAL A 103 -0.01 5.61 10.15
N SER A 104 -0.40 4.88 11.18
CA SER A 104 -1.80 4.57 11.40
C SER A 104 -2.17 4.91 12.84
N PRO A 105 -3.11 5.83 13.07
CA PRO A 105 -3.61 6.06 14.42
C PRO A 105 -4.19 4.78 15.04
N PHE A 106 -4.89 3.96 14.25
CA PHE A 106 -5.42 2.68 14.72
C PHE A 106 -4.30 1.67 15.04
N GLY A 107 -3.31 1.53 14.16
CA GLY A 107 -2.15 0.65 14.41
C GLY A 107 -1.34 1.08 15.63
N MET A 108 -1.19 2.39 15.84
CA MET A 108 -0.52 2.96 17.03
C MET A 108 -1.32 2.71 18.31
N VAL A 109 -2.63 2.98 18.30
CA VAL A 109 -3.51 2.68 19.44
C VAL A 109 -3.47 1.18 19.75
N MET A 110 -3.57 0.31 18.75
CA MET A 110 -3.47 -1.14 18.93
C MET A 110 -2.15 -1.57 19.59
N ARG A 111 -1.01 -1.01 19.16
CA ARG A 111 0.30 -1.28 19.77
C ARG A 111 0.32 -0.85 21.24
N ILE A 112 -0.14 0.36 21.51
CA ILE A 112 -0.23 0.92 22.87
C ILE A 112 -1.11 0.04 23.77
N LEU A 113 -2.31 -0.34 23.31
CA LEU A 113 -3.22 -1.22 24.07
C LEU A 113 -2.63 -2.62 24.30
N ASN A 114 -1.78 -3.10 23.38
CA ASN A 114 -1.08 -4.38 23.56
C ASN A 114 0.00 -4.33 24.64
N ASP A 115 0.64 -3.18 24.81
CA ASP A 115 1.69 -2.95 25.81
C ASP A 115 1.14 -2.57 27.20
N MET A 116 -0.16 -2.24 27.31
CA MET A 116 -0.79 -1.88 28.57
C MET A 116 -0.96 -3.08 29.52
N GLU A 117 -0.37 -2.98 30.71
CA GLU A 117 -0.43 -4.01 31.75
C GLU A 117 -1.87 -4.39 32.12
N PHE A 118 -2.74 -3.39 32.28
CA PHE A 118 -4.16 -3.57 32.62
C PHE A 118 -4.93 -4.40 31.58
N LEU A 119 -4.50 -4.37 30.31
CA LEU A 119 -5.14 -5.12 29.22
C LEU A 119 -4.44 -6.46 28.95
N LYS A 120 -3.43 -6.84 29.73
CA LYS A 120 -2.83 -8.18 29.64
C LYS A 120 -3.86 -9.23 30.03
N GLY A 121 -4.23 -10.08 29.07
CA GLY A 121 -5.24 -11.13 29.22
C GLY A 121 -6.57 -10.84 28.53
N LYS A 122 -6.80 -9.61 28.05
CA LYS A 122 -7.92 -9.32 27.16
C LYS A 122 -7.65 -9.90 25.76
N SER A 123 -8.70 -10.36 25.08
CA SER A 123 -8.58 -10.93 23.74
C SER A 123 -8.17 -9.87 22.71
N GLU A 124 -7.56 -10.30 21.61
CA GLU A 124 -7.19 -9.39 20.52
C GLU A 124 -8.42 -8.70 19.92
N SER A 125 -9.54 -9.42 19.75
CA SER A 125 -10.81 -8.85 19.28
C SER A 125 -11.26 -7.69 20.15
N TYR A 126 -11.21 -7.86 21.48
CA TYR A 126 -11.59 -6.80 22.41
C TYR A 126 -10.70 -5.56 22.23
N LYS A 127 -9.38 -5.74 22.13
CA LYS A 127 -8.45 -4.63 21.92
C LYS A 127 -8.68 -3.94 20.57
N ARG A 128 -9.01 -4.69 19.52
CA ARG A 128 -9.37 -4.13 18.20
C ARG A 128 -10.66 -3.32 18.27
N ASP A 129 -11.70 -3.84 18.91
CA ASP A 129 -12.98 -3.14 19.05
C ASP A 129 -12.79 -1.85 19.88
N PHE A 130 -12.00 -1.93 20.95
CA PHE A 130 -11.70 -0.78 21.80
C PHE A 130 -10.81 0.26 21.11
N ALA A 131 -9.79 -0.17 20.37
CA ALA A 131 -9.00 0.71 19.50
C ALA A 131 -9.88 1.40 18.46
N ALA A 132 -10.87 0.69 17.93
CA ALA A 132 -11.79 1.25 16.96
C ALA A 132 -12.67 2.35 17.57
N TRP A 133 -13.18 2.15 18.79
CA TRP A 133 -13.91 3.18 19.53
C TRP A 133 -13.08 4.44 19.75
N ILE A 134 -11.85 4.30 20.24
CA ILE A 134 -10.92 5.43 20.42
C ILE A 134 -10.72 6.19 19.10
N CYS A 135 -10.55 5.48 17.98
CA CYS A 135 -10.33 6.10 16.68
C CYS A 135 -11.58 6.80 16.11
N LEU A 136 -12.77 6.42 16.57
CA LEU A 136 -14.04 7.03 16.17
C LEU A 136 -14.40 8.27 17.02
N GLU A 137 -13.72 8.49 18.15
CA GLU A 137 -13.91 9.69 18.97
C GLU A 137 -13.56 10.96 18.21
N GLU A 138 -14.46 11.95 18.24
CA GLU A 138 -14.33 13.18 17.46
C GLU A 138 -13.07 13.98 17.86
N GLU A 139 -12.72 13.98 19.15
CA GLU A 139 -11.51 14.62 19.66
C GLU A 139 -10.25 13.96 19.14
N PHE A 140 -10.22 12.63 19.09
CA PHE A 140 -9.10 11.86 18.56
C PHE A 140 -8.95 12.09 17.04
N GLN A 141 -10.05 12.14 16.29
CA GLN A 141 -10.01 12.47 14.87
C GLN A 141 -9.50 13.89 14.60
N LYS A 142 -9.94 14.88 15.38
CA LYS A 142 -9.43 16.27 15.30
C LYS A 142 -7.93 16.32 15.59
N TYR A 143 -7.48 15.56 16.58
CA TYR A 143 -6.06 15.42 16.89
C TYR A 143 -5.29 14.83 15.70
N CYS A 144 -5.71 13.68 15.19
CA CYS A 144 -5.06 13.01 14.07
C CYS A 144 -5.04 13.88 12.79
N LYS A 145 -6.12 14.60 12.50
CA LYS A 145 -6.21 15.48 11.32
C LYS A 145 -5.17 16.62 11.35
N LYS A 146 -4.88 17.18 12.52
CA LYS A 146 -3.82 18.20 12.66
C LYS A 146 -2.42 17.66 12.38
N HIS A 147 -2.25 16.35 12.51
CA HIS A 147 -0.99 15.66 12.30
C HIS A 147 -0.94 14.92 10.95
N ALA A 148 -1.98 15.03 10.10
CA ALA A 148 -2.15 14.27 8.85
C ALA A 148 -0.99 14.42 7.85
N GLU A 149 -0.25 15.53 7.91
CA GLU A 149 0.90 15.81 7.04
C GLU A 149 2.12 14.93 7.37
N PHE A 150 2.23 14.40 8.60
CA PHE A 150 3.36 13.57 9.05
C PHE A 150 3.29 12.11 8.54
N PHE A 151 2.15 11.68 8.01
CA PHE A 151 1.88 10.27 7.68
C PHE A 151 2.55 9.79 6.38
N GLY A 152 3.33 10.65 5.72
CA GLY A 152 3.97 10.40 4.42
C GLY A 152 5.50 10.47 4.38
N ASP A 153 6.18 11.04 5.39
CA ASP A 153 7.61 11.37 5.31
C ASP A 153 8.47 10.50 6.26
N PRO A 154 9.36 9.64 5.74
CA PRO A 154 10.23 8.78 6.55
C PRO A 154 11.35 9.52 7.31
N GLU A 155 11.60 10.81 7.09
CA GLU A 155 12.67 11.55 7.78
C GLU A 155 12.28 12.10 9.17
N TYR A 156 11.04 11.86 9.64
CA TYR A 156 10.51 12.51 10.85
C TYR A 156 10.37 11.57 12.06
N THR A 157 11.50 11.12 12.62
CA THR A 157 11.52 10.27 13.82
C THR A 157 11.07 11.01 15.09
N GLU A 158 11.53 12.24 15.34
CA GLU A 158 11.22 12.95 16.59
C GLU A 158 9.74 13.38 16.70
N GLU A 159 9.11 13.75 15.60
CA GLU A 159 7.71 14.18 15.58
C GLU A 159 6.77 12.98 15.63
N TYR A 160 7.16 11.86 15.03
CA TYR A 160 6.49 10.58 15.18
C TYR A 160 6.54 10.08 16.63
N GLU A 161 7.71 10.13 17.29
CA GLU A 161 7.85 9.74 18.71
C GLU A 161 6.99 10.62 19.63
N LYS A 162 6.95 11.94 19.38
CA LYS A 162 6.07 12.86 20.10
C LYS A 162 4.60 12.55 19.86
N PHE A 163 4.23 12.22 18.62
CA PHE A 163 2.87 11.83 18.27
C PHE A 163 2.48 10.52 18.96
N GLU A 164 3.35 9.51 18.96
CA GLU A 164 3.15 8.25 19.68
C GLU A 164 2.98 8.45 21.18
N ALA A 165 3.84 9.27 21.80
CA ALA A 165 3.75 9.60 23.23
C ALA A 165 2.43 10.31 23.59
N ASN A 166 1.94 11.19 22.72
CA ASN A 166 0.68 11.89 22.91
C ASN A 166 -0.53 10.95 22.73
N ILE A 167 -0.52 10.08 21.71
CA ILE A 167 -1.54 9.02 21.57
C ILE A 167 -1.54 8.16 22.82
N LYS A 168 -0.38 7.73 23.32
CA LYS A 168 -0.28 6.93 24.54
C LYS A 168 -0.94 7.62 25.72
N LYS A 169 -0.66 8.92 25.94
CA LYS A 169 -1.29 9.71 27.01
C LYS A 169 -2.81 9.80 26.84
N TYR A 170 -3.29 9.97 25.60
CA TYR A 170 -4.72 10.01 25.30
C TYR A 170 -5.39 8.67 25.62
N VAL A 171 -4.82 7.56 25.12
CA VAL A 171 -5.32 6.21 25.36
C VAL A 171 -5.29 5.86 26.85
N ASP A 172 -4.20 6.15 27.56
CA ASP A 172 -4.09 5.97 29.01
C ASP A 172 -5.23 6.70 29.73
N THR A 173 -5.47 7.97 29.41
CA THR A 173 -6.54 8.77 30.01
C THR A 173 -7.93 8.20 29.69
N TYR A 174 -8.16 7.83 28.43
CA TYR A 174 -9.42 7.27 27.97
C TYR A 174 -9.75 5.95 28.65
N VAL A 175 -8.78 5.03 28.73
CA VAL A 175 -8.91 3.73 29.43
C VAL A 175 -9.25 3.94 30.90
N HIS A 176 -8.50 4.78 31.62
CA HIS A 176 -8.76 4.99 33.05
C HIS A 176 -10.13 5.63 33.33
N THR A 177 -10.70 6.37 32.36
CA THR A 177 -12.00 7.00 32.51
C THR A 177 -13.16 6.05 32.20
N HIS A 178 -12.99 5.12 31.25
CA HIS A 178 -14.10 4.29 30.74
C HIS A 178 -14.06 2.81 31.17
N GLU A 179 -12.93 2.33 31.73
CA GLU A 179 -12.77 0.92 32.16
C GLU A 179 -12.60 0.74 33.67
N LEU A 180 -12.50 1.84 34.43
CA LEU A 180 -12.46 1.82 35.91
C LEU A 180 -13.80 2.21 36.56
N GLU A 181 -14.86 2.40 35.75
CA GLU A 181 -16.26 2.48 36.18
C GLU A 181 -16.91 1.09 36.12
#